data_AF-A0A9Q0MXE1-F1
#
_entry.id   AF-A0A9Q0MXE1-F1
#
_cell.length_a   1.000
_cell.length_b   1.000
_cell.length_c   1.000
_cell.angle_alpha   90.00
_cell.angle_beta   90.00
_cell.angle_gamma   90.00
#
_symmetry.space_group_name_H-M   'P 1'
#
loop_
_entity.id
_entity.type
_entity.pdbx_description
1 polymer ?
#
loop_
_entity_poly.entity_id
_entity_poly.type
_entity_poly.pdbx_seq_one_letter_code
_entity_poly.pdbx_strand_id
1 'polypeptide(L)'
;MAKSCAPVRDEQVAQLRKISDIVETFRGILETMSVMKLDMANCLLDSIRKDVIAHSVMYEREKFQEFMKFYTWGLPITENWLHQFKPTDVTSPHWENGAIMDAYIGLLEWDEKQKFPETLSLDEVRVAGIRTKALKLCICASAVVIASNIPLIGQNADRRVSLAKEVSIILENVKSNEDLQEIIENLWLQIKTSVATHLLTSNAVMDDLTEQTFKTQILLLAKKDSPIRSLMCKYIYTKTPTF
;
A
#
# COMPACT_ATOMS: atom_id res chain seq x y z
N MET A 1 -0.15 34.07 29.06
CA MET A 1 -0.27 32.68 29.56
C MET A 1 -1.39 31.99 28.81
N ALA A 2 -1.08 31.28 27.71
CA ALA A 2 -2.05 30.41 27.04
C ALA A 2 -1.82 28.99 27.57
N LYS A 3 -2.64 28.58 28.53
CA LYS A 3 -2.71 27.21 29.04
C LYS A 3 -4.15 26.73 28.80
N SER A 4 -4.46 26.20 27.62
CA SER A 4 -5.70 25.43 27.44
C SER A 4 -5.69 24.61 26.15
N CYS A 5 -5.67 23.29 26.36
CA CYS A 5 -6.31 22.24 25.55
C CYS A 5 -5.92 22.02 24.07
N ALA A 6 -5.46 23.00 23.29
CA ALA A 6 -5.13 22.77 21.87
C ALA A 6 -4.09 23.78 21.30
N PRO A 7 -2.79 23.62 21.61
CA PRO A 7 -1.74 24.55 21.15
C PRO A 7 -1.63 24.68 19.63
N VAL A 8 -2.05 23.64 18.89
CA VAL A 8 -2.08 23.63 17.42
C VAL A 8 -3.08 24.64 16.83
N ARG A 9 -4.09 25.06 17.60
CA ARG A 9 -5.18 25.96 17.15
C ARG A 9 -5.05 27.39 17.64
N ASP A 10 -4.06 27.68 18.47
CA ASP A 10 -3.84 29.03 19.03
C ASP A 10 -3.60 30.08 17.93
N GLU A 11 -2.94 29.71 16.84
CA GLU A 11 -2.72 30.60 15.69
C GLU A 11 -4.04 30.96 14.99
N GLN A 12 -4.92 29.98 14.77
CA GLN A 12 -6.23 30.22 14.14
C GLN A 12 -7.11 31.11 15.01
N VAL A 13 -7.11 30.88 16.33
CA VAL A 13 -7.84 31.75 17.28
C VAL A 13 -7.25 33.16 17.33
N ALA A 14 -5.94 33.31 17.19
CA ALA A 14 -5.29 34.62 17.12
C ALA A 14 -5.63 35.37 15.82
N GLN A 15 -5.81 34.66 14.70
CA GLN A 15 -6.24 35.25 13.42
C GLN A 15 -7.67 35.81 13.51
N LEU A 16 -8.58 35.12 14.19
CA LEU A 16 -9.96 35.60 14.40
C LEU A 16 -10.04 36.95 15.13
N ARG A 17 -9.06 37.25 16.00
CA ARG A 17 -9.00 38.53 16.72
C ARG A 17 -8.61 39.72 15.85
N LYS A 18 -8.07 39.48 14.65
CA LYS A 18 -7.63 40.53 13.72
C LYS A 18 -8.72 40.97 12.74
N ILE A 19 -9.83 40.24 12.67
CA ILE A 19 -10.95 40.53 11.76
C ILE A 19 -11.80 41.66 12.38
N SER A 20 -12.06 42.72 11.62
CA SER A 20 -12.86 43.87 12.08
C SER A 20 -14.34 43.75 11.75
N ASP A 21 -14.70 43.00 10.70
CA ASP A 21 -16.08 42.75 10.32
C ASP A 21 -16.74 41.69 11.22
N ILE A 22 -17.92 42.01 11.73
CA ILE A 22 -18.66 41.21 12.71
C ILE A 22 -19.13 39.89 12.06
N VAL A 23 -19.63 39.95 10.83
CA VAL A 23 -20.18 38.77 10.14
C VAL A 23 -19.09 37.76 9.83
N GLU A 24 -17.97 38.23 9.27
CA GLU A 24 -16.82 37.37 8.98
C GLU A 24 -16.15 36.83 10.26
N THR A 25 -16.18 37.59 11.36
CA THR A 25 -15.73 37.08 12.66
C THR A 25 -16.60 35.92 13.15
N PHE A 26 -17.93 36.05 13.08
CA PHE A 26 -18.84 34.95 13.46
C PHE A 26 -18.68 33.72 12.56
N ARG A 27 -18.52 33.92 11.24
CA ARG A 27 -18.21 32.84 10.29
C ARG A 27 -16.93 32.10 10.71
N GLY A 28 -15.83 32.83 10.90
CA GLY A 28 -14.55 32.26 11.28
C GLY A 28 -14.57 31.54 12.64
N ILE A 29 -15.36 32.03 13.60
CA ILE A 29 -15.58 31.33 14.88
C ILE A 29 -16.26 29.98 14.65
N LEU A 30 -17.34 29.93 13.87
CA LEU A 30 -18.07 28.69 13.59
C LEU A 30 -17.21 27.67 12.84
N GLU A 31 -16.43 28.11 11.87
CA GLU A 31 -15.46 27.28 11.15
C GLU A 31 -14.40 26.72 12.10
N THR A 32 -13.79 27.57 12.93
CA THR A 32 -12.78 27.15 13.91
C THR A 32 -13.36 26.18 14.94
N MET A 33 -14.59 26.42 15.42
CA MET A 33 -15.30 25.50 16.31
C MET A 33 -15.58 24.15 15.65
N SER A 34 -15.92 24.12 14.36
CA SER A 34 -16.17 22.87 13.63
C SER A 34 -14.90 22.00 13.58
N VAL A 35 -13.75 22.64 13.36
CA VAL A 35 -12.45 21.98 13.33
C VAL A 35 -12.02 21.53 14.72
N MET A 36 -12.24 22.34 15.76
CA MET A 36 -11.96 21.95 17.15
C MET A 36 -12.79 20.75 17.61
N LYS A 37 -14.03 20.58 17.11
CA LYS A 37 -14.83 19.37 17.37
C LYS A 37 -14.18 18.11 16.80
N LEU A 38 -13.59 18.20 15.60
CA LEU A 38 -12.84 17.10 15.00
C LEU A 38 -11.59 16.77 15.81
N ASP A 39 -10.86 17.79 16.27
CA ASP A 39 -9.68 17.59 17.12
C ASP A 39 -10.06 16.89 18.44
N MET A 40 -11.17 17.30 19.07
CA MET A 40 -11.66 16.65 20.28
C MET A 40 -12.04 15.19 20.04
N ALA A 41 -12.73 14.89 18.92
CA ALA A 41 -13.05 13.52 18.54
C ALA A 41 -11.77 12.68 18.34
N ASN A 42 -10.75 13.23 17.67
CA ASN A 42 -9.47 12.56 17.49
C ASN A 42 -8.75 12.31 18.83
N CYS A 43 -8.72 13.29 19.74
CA CYS A 43 -8.15 13.10 21.07
C CYS A 43 -8.87 12.03 21.88
N LEU A 44 -10.21 11.98 21.82
CA LEU A 44 -10.99 10.94 22.48
C LEU A 44 -10.71 9.57 21.86
N LEU A 45 -10.71 9.47 20.52
CA LEU A 45 -10.34 8.23 19.83
C LEU A 45 -8.93 7.78 20.22
N ASP A 46 -7.96 8.68 20.33
CA ASP A 46 -6.58 8.36 20.74
C ASP A 46 -6.51 7.85 22.19
N SER A 47 -7.29 8.43 23.09
CA SER A 47 -7.39 7.96 24.48
C SER A 47 -7.99 6.56 24.56
N ILE A 48 -9.10 6.33 23.86
CA ILE A 48 -9.84 5.06 23.86
C ILE A 48 -9.06 3.96 23.12
N ARG A 49 -8.33 4.32 22.05
CA ARG A 49 -7.59 3.35 21.22
C ARG A 49 -6.65 2.49 22.05
N LYS A 50 -5.99 3.05 23.06
CA LYS A 50 -5.07 2.29 23.92
C LYS A 50 -5.79 1.17 24.66
N ASP A 51 -6.95 1.47 25.24
CA ASP A 51 -7.75 0.50 25.97
C ASP A 51 -8.35 -0.54 25.02
N VAL A 52 -8.84 -0.12 23.85
CA VAL A 52 -9.34 -1.04 22.82
C VAL A 52 -8.25 -2.03 22.38
N ILE A 53 -7.03 -1.56 22.11
CA ILE A 53 -5.91 -2.43 21.73
C ILE A 53 -5.53 -3.38 22.87
N ALA A 54 -5.56 -2.92 24.12
CA ALA A 54 -5.24 -3.76 25.28
C ALA A 54 -6.22 -4.94 25.45
N HIS A 55 -7.49 -4.74 25.08
CA HIS A 55 -8.54 -5.74 25.25
C HIS A 55 -8.97 -6.46 23.96
N SER A 56 -8.49 -6.02 22.78
CA SER A 56 -8.95 -6.55 21.48
C SER A 56 -8.67 -8.04 21.35
N VAL A 57 -7.49 -8.51 21.74
CA VAL A 57 -7.10 -9.92 21.62
C VAL A 57 -8.00 -10.83 22.43
N MET A 58 -8.38 -10.43 23.65
CA MET A 58 -9.28 -11.22 24.50
C MET A 58 -10.69 -11.25 23.92
N TYR A 59 -11.18 -10.10 23.48
CA TYR A 59 -12.50 -9.98 22.85
C TYR A 59 -12.60 -10.81 21.56
N GLU A 60 -11.60 -10.74 20.68
CA GLU A 60 -11.54 -11.53 19.45
C GLU A 60 -11.54 -13.03 19.74
N ARG A 61 -10.79 -13.48 20.75
CA ARG A 61 -10.78 -14.89 21.17
C ARG A 61 -12.13 -15.35 21.67
N GLU A 62 -12.79 -14.55 22.52
CA GLU A 62 -14.13 -14.87 23.04
C GLU A 62 -15.16 -14.94 21.90
N LYS A 63 -15.15 -13.96 20.99
CA LYS A 63 -16.04 -13.97 19.81
C LYS A 63 -15.75 -15.11 18.85
N PHE A 64 -14.49 -15.47 18.66
CA PHE A 64 -14.13 -16.64 17.88
C PHE A 64 -14.65 -17.94 18.52
N GLN A 65 -14.56 -18.07 19.85
CA GLN A 65 -15.14 -19.21 20.56
C GLN A 65 -16.66 -19.26 20.45
N GLU A 66 -17.35 -18.12 20.54
CA GLU A 66 -18.79 -18.04 20.25
C GLU A 66 -19.09 -18.48 18.82
N PHE A 67 -18.33 -17.98 17.84
CA PHE A 67 -18.48 -18.33 16.42
C PHE A 67 -18.31 -19.84 16.18
N MET A 68 -17.32 -20.46 16.83
CA MET A 68 -17.08 -21.91 16.76
C MET A 68 -18.22 -22.75 17.33
N LYS A 69 -19.02 -22.24 18.28
CA LYS A 69 -20.20 -22.97 18.78
C LYS A 69 -21.29 -23.12 17.71
N PHE A 70 -21.40 -22.15 16.80
CA PHE A 70 -22.36 -22.19 15.70
C PHE A 70 -21.85 -23.03 14.52
N TYR A 71 -20.54 -23.05 14.28
CA TYR A 71 -19.91 -23.78 13.19
C TYR A 71 -19.40 -25.15 13.66
N THR A 72 -20.30 -26.11 13.77
CA THR A 72 -19.96 -27.49 14.19
C THR A 72 -19.20 -28.29 13.14
N TRP A 73 -19.21 -27.84 11.88
CA TRP A 73 -18.62 -28.53 10.73
C TRP A 73 -17.17 -28.09 10.42
N GLY A 74 -16.60 -27.19 11.22
CA GLY A 74 -15.23 -26.70 11.06
C GLY A 74 -15.09 -25.56 10.04
N LEU A 75 -13.84 -25.25 9.70
CA LEU A 75 -13.45 -24.12 8.81
C LEU A 75 -12.59 -24.65 7.65
N PRO A 76 -13.17 -25.38 6.70
CA PRO A 76 -12.40 -26.13 5.71
C PRO A 76 -11.61 -25.25 4.74
N ILE A 77 -12.08 -24.03 4.39
CA ILE A 77 -11.29 -23.16 3.49
C ILE A 77 -10.09 -22.61 4.24
N THR A 78 -10.28 -22.18 5.49
CA THR A 78 -9.21 -21.70 6.37
C THR A 78 -8.19 -22.79 6.68
N GLU A 79 -8.63 -24.01 6.97
CA GLU A 79 -7.75 -25.16 7.19
C GLU A 79 -6.93 -25.48 5.94
N ASN A 80 -7.59 -25.59 4.78
CA ASN A 80 -6.91 -25.84 3.51
C ASN A 80 -5.89 -24.74 3.18
N TRP A 81 -6.23 -23.48 3.44
CA TRP A 81 -5.31 -22.35 3.28
C TRP A 81 -4.08 -22.51 4.17
N LEU A 82 -4.24 -22.74 5.48
CA LEU A 82 -3.11 -22.91 6.40
C LEU A 82 -2.25 -24.15 6.05
N HIS A 83 -2.87 -25.23 5.59
CA HIS A 83 -2.16 -26.44 5.20
C HIS A 83 -1.22 -26.24 4.00
N GLN A 84 -1.52 -25.30 3.09
CA GLN A 84 -0.64 -24.98 1.96
C GLN A 84 0.71 -24.40 2.38
N PHE A 85 0.76 -23.73 3.54
CA PHE A 85 1.95 -23.04 4.05
C PHE A 85 2.64 -23.81 5.19
N LYS A 86 2.20 -25.04 5.46
CA LYS A 86 2.83 -25.89 6.47
C LYS A 86 4.20 -26.37 5.96
N PRO A 87 5.32 -26.06 6.64
CA PRO A 87 6.63 -26.58 6.28
C PRO A 87 6.67 -28.11 6.43
N THR A 88 7.34 -28.76 5.50
CA THR A 88 7.51 -30.23 5.46
C THR A 88 8.42 -30.75 6.57
N ASP A 89 9.28 -29.88 7.13
CA ASP A 89 10.26 -30.22 8.15
C ASP A 89 9.90 -29.53 9.47
N VAL A 90 9.25 -30.27 10.38
CA VAL A 90 8.68 -29.76 11.65
C VAL A 90 9.74 -29.65 12.75
N THR A 91 11.02 -29.63 12.37
CA THR A 91 12.15 -29.84 13.30
C THR A 91 12.53 -28.58 14.09
N SER A 92 12.06 -27.39 13.68
CA SER A 92 12.32 -26.13 14.38
C SER A 92 11.25 -25.79 15.43
N PRO A 93 11.65 -25.40 16.66
CA PRO A 93 10.73 -24.84 17.63
C PRO A 93 10.09 -23.54 17.09
N HIS A 94 8.77 -23.37 17.23
CA HIS A 94 8.00 -22.19 16.80
C HIS A 94 7.80 -22.00 15.28
N TRP A 95 7.89 -23.07 14.48
CA TRP A 95 7.59 -23.02 13.03
C TRP A 95 6.18 -22.48 12.72
N GLU A 96 5.23 -22.63 13.65
CA GLU A 96 3.83 -22.19 13.55
C GLU A 96 3.72 -20.70 13.23
N ASN A 97 4.52 -19.86 13.90
CA ASN A 97 4.50 -18.42 13.66
C ASN A 97 5.01 -18.08 12.27
N GLY A 98 6.06 -18.76 11.79
CA GLY A 98 6.58 -18.58 10.44
C GLY A 98 5.57 -18.97 9.38
N ALA A 99 4.96 -20.16 9.53
CA ALA A 99 3.94 -20.66 8.60
C ALA A 99 2.70 -19.75 8.55
N ILE A 100 2.27 -19.20 9.68
CA ILE A 100 1.16 -18.24 9.74
C ILE A 100 1.53 -16.95 9.00
N MET A 101 2.73 -16.41 9.23
CA MET A 101 3.19 -15.21 8.52
C MET A 101 3.27 -15.44 7.02
N ASP A 102 3.81 -16.57 6.59
CA ASP A 102 3.88 -16.97 5.18
C ASP A 102 2.48 -17.12 4.58
N ALA A 103 1.53 -17.67 5.34
CA ALA A 103 0.13 -17.76 4.91
C ALA A 103 -0.50 -16.38 4.70
N TYR A 104 -0.26 -15.42 5.62
CA TYR A 104 -0.73 -14.04 5.49
C TYR A 104 -0.07 -13.30 4.32
N ILE A 105 1.23 -13.52 4.08
CA ILE A 105 1.92 -12.97 2.91
C ILE A 105 1.33 -13.58 1.63
N GLY A 106 1.01 -14.88 1.64
CA GLY A 106 0.35 -15.58 0.53
C GLY A 106 -1.00 -14.97 0.14
N LEU A 107 -1.73 -14.35 1.08
CA LEU A 107 -2.98 -13.64 0.78
C LEU A 107 -2.77 -12.43 -0.15
N LEU A 108 -1.57 -11.86 -0.20
CA LEU A 108 -1.24 -10.78 -1.14
C LEU A 108 -1.14 -11.28 -2.58
N GLU A 109 -0.86 -12.57 -2.79
CA GLU A 109 -0.80 -13.20 -4.10
C GLU A 109 -2.07 -14.02 -4.43
N TRP A 110 -3.09 -13.93 -3.56
CA TRP A 110 -4.32 -14.73 -3.65
C TRP A 110 -5.03 -14.59 -4.99
N ASP A 111 -5.44 -15.72 -5.55
CA ASP A 111 -6.22 -15.75 -6.79
C ASP A 111 -7.68 -15.38 -6.51
N GLU A 112 -8.25 -14.48 -7.32
CA GLU A 112 -9.64 -14.02 -7.18
C GLU A 112 -10.66 -15.16 -7.39
N LYS A 113 -10.22 -16.27 -8.00
CA LYS A 113 -11.03 -17.46 -8.23
C LYS A 113 -11.17 -18.35 -6.98
N GLN A 114 -10.27 -18.22 -6.01
CA GLN A 114 -10.30 -19.00 -4.78
C GLN A 114 -11.14 -18.30 -3.72
N LYS A 115 -12.02 -19.05 -3.05
CA LYS A 115 -12.81 -18.52 -1.93
C LYS A 115 -11.89 -18.02 -0.82
N PHE A 116 -12.19 -16.85 -0.29
CA PHE A 116 -11.42 -16.25 0.80
C PHE A 116 -11.58 -17.08 2.10
N PRO A 117 -10.55 -17.17 2.96
CA PRO A 117 -10.65 -17.88 4.23
C PRO A 117 -11.82 -17.36 5.08
N GLU A 118 -12.64 -18.27 5.63
CA GLU A 118 -13.85 -17.88 6.35
C GLU A 118 -13.55 -16.99 7.56
N THR A 119 -12.44 -17.26 8.24
CA THR A 119 -11.96 -16.49 9.40
C THR A 119 -11.60 -15.04 9.08
N LEU A 120 -11.26 -14.75 7.83
CA LEU A 120 -10.85 -13.42 7.37
C LEU A 120 -11.90 -12.75 6.47
N SER A 121 -13.11 -13.30 6.39
CA SER A 121 -14.19 -12.77 5.54
C SER A 121 -14.49 -11.27 5.77
N LEU A 122 -14.42 -10.79 7.02
CA LEU A 122 -14.58 -9.37 7.35
C LEU A 122 -13.45 -8.48 6.79
N ASP A 123 -12.27 -9.07 6.61
CA ASP A 123 -11.05 -8.39 6.19
C ASP A 123 -10.80 -8.46 4.69
N GLU A 124 -11.65 -9.15 3.93
CA GLU A 124 -11.49 -9.35 2.49
C GLU A 124 -11.26 -8.02 1.75
N VAL A 125 -12.08 -7.00 2.03
CA VAL A 125 -11.97 -5.67 1.40
C VAL A 125 -10.65 -4.99 1.76
N ARG A 126 -10.22 -5.13 3.01
CA ARG A 126 -8.97 -4.55 3.52
C ARG A 126 -7.76 -5.22 2.86
N VAL A 127 -7.75 -6.55 2.82
CA VAL A 127 -6.68 -7.35 2.19
C VAL A 127 -6.63 -7.10 0.69
N ALA A 128 -7.78 -7.02 0.00
CA ALA A 128 -7.85 -6.65 -1.41
C ALA A 128 -7.22 -5.27 -1.67
N GLY A 129 -7.51 -4.28 -0.82
CA GLY A 129 -6.89 -2.95 -0.90
C GLY A 129 -5.37 -2.97 -0.70
N ILE A 130 -4.87 -3.76 0.24
CA ILE A 130 -3.42 -3.93 0.48
C ILE A 130 -2.77 -4.64 -0.71
N ARG A 131 -3.40 -5.70 -1.25
CA ARG A 131 -2.95 -6.41 -2.44
C ARG A 131 -2.80 -5.48 -3.63
N THR A 132 -3.81 -4.65 -3.92
CA THR A 132 -3.73 -3.66 -5.00
C THR A 132 -2.59 -2.67 -4.79
N LYS A 133 -2.37 -2.19 -3.55
CA LYS A 133 -1.24 -1.30 -3.23
C LYS A 133 0.11 -1.99 -3.42
N ALA A 134 0.24 -3.24 -2.96
CA ALA A 134 1.46 -4.04 -3.13
C ALA A 134 1.78 -4.25 -4.61
N LEU A 135 0.78 -4.64 -5.42
CA LEU A 135 0.92 -4.79 -6.87
C LEU A 135 1.43 -3.50 -7.54
N LYS A 136 0.82 -2.34 -7.22
CA LYS A 136 1.26 -1.03 -7.74
C LYS A 136 2.70 -0.73 -7.36
N LEU A 137 3.08 -0.99 -6.10
CA LEU A 137 4.43 -0.76 -5.63
C LEU A 137 5.44 -1.66 -6.34
N CYS A 138 5.15 -2.95 -6.50
CA CYS A 138 6.00 -3.89 -7.21
C CYS A 138 6.24 -3.47 -8.65
N ILE A 139 5.19 -3.00 -9.34
CA ILE A 139 5.27 -2.59 -10.74
C ILE A 139 6.03 -1.28 -10.88
N CYS A 140 5.74 -0.30 -10.03
CA CYS A 140 6.49 0.95 -9.97
C CYS A 140 7.98 0.69 -9.73
N ALA A 141 8.32 -0.14 -8.74
CA ALA A 141 9.71 -0.52 -8.46
C ALA A 141 10.37 -1.22 -9.65
N SER A 142 9.68 -2.18 -10.28
CA SER A 142 10.21 -2.88 -11.45
C SER A 142 10.44 -1.96 -12.65
N ALA A 143 9.53 -1.02 -12.91
CA ALA A 143 9.65 -0.03 -13.98
C ALA A 143 10.82 0.94 -13.74
N VAL A 144 11.00 1.40 -12.49
CA VAL A 144 12.14 2.26 -12.11
C VAL A 144 13.46 1.51 -12.20
N VAL A 145 13.50 0.23 -11.80
CA VAL A 145 14.70 -0.61 -11.94
C VAL A 145 15.06 -0.78 -13.41
N ILE A 146 14.09 -1.08 -14.28
CA ILE A 146 14.31 -1.17 -15.72
C ILE A 146 14.83 0.17 -16.25
N ALA A 147 14.17 1.29 -15.94
CA ALA A 147 14.64 2.61 -16.37
C ALA A 147 16.04 2.99 -15.85
N SER A 148 16.42 2.49 -14.66
CA SER A 148 17.74 2.72 -14.08
C SER A 148 18.89 2.00 -14.81
N ASN A 149 18.57 1.04 -15.68
CA ASN A 149 19.56 0.44 -16.59
C ASN A 149 20.11 1.48 -17.60
N ILE A 150 19.41 2.60 -17.80
CA ILE A 150 19.94 3.76 -18.52
C ILE A 150 20.81 4.57 -17.55
N PRO A 151 22.12 4.70 -17.77
CA PRO A 151 23.03 5.35 -16.82
C PRO A 151 22.62 6.78 -16.43
N LEU A 152 22.01 7.52 -17.37
CA LEU A 152 21.52 8.90 -17.17
C LEU A 152 20.37 9.02 -16.16
N ILE A 153 19.62 7.93 -15.94
CA ILE A 153 18.51 7.84 -14.98
C ILE A 153 19.00 7.19 -13.69
N GLY A 154 19.86 6.17 -13.80
CA GLY A 154 20.45 5.49 -12.64
C GLY A 154 21.31 6.39 -11.75
N GLN A 155 22.06 7.32 -12.35
CA GLN A 155 22.99 8.20 -11.61
C GLN A 155 22.30 9.35 -10.86
N ASN A 156 21.12 9.79 -11.29
CA ASN A 156 20.43 10.94 -10.70
C ASN A 156 19.23 10.51 -9.86
N ALA A 157 19.33 10.64 -8.54
CA ALA A 157 18.28 10.26 -7.61
C ALA A 157 16.96 11.02 -7.88
N ASP A 158 17.04 12.31 -8.19
CA ASP A 158 15.86 13.15 -8.44
C ASP A 158 15.07 12.71 -9.68
N ARG A 159 15.78 12.23 -10.72
CA ARG A 159 15.15 11.72 -11.95
C ARG A 159 14.41 10.41 -11.70
N ARG A 160 14.96 9.54 -10.86
CA ARG A 160 14.27 8.31 -10.42
C ARG A 160 13.00 8.62 -9.64
N VAL A 161 13.04 9.63 -8.78
CA VAL A 161 11.86 10.05 -7.99
C VAL A 161 10.81 10.69 -8.90
N SER A 162 11.19 11.52 -9.88
CA SER A 162 10.25 12.08 -10.85
C SER A 162 9.56 10.99 -11.66
N LEU A 163 10.35 10.05 -12.20
CA LEU A 163 9.83 8.91 -12.94
C LEU A 163 8.91 8.03 -12.08
N ALA A 164 9.27 7.78 -10.83
CA ALA A 164 8.44 7.02 -9.89
C ALA A 164 7.09 7.72 -9.64
N LYS A 165 7.06 9.06 -9.55
CA LYS A 165 5.82 9.83 -9.41
C LYS A 165 4.95 9.72 -10.66
N GLU A 166 5.53 9.91 -11.84
CA GLU A 166 4.83 9.78 -13.13
C GLU A 166 4.24 8.38 -13.32
N VAL A 167 5.02 7.35 -13.02
CA VAL A 167 4.58 5.95 -13.06
C VAL A 167 3.50 5.68 -12.01
N SER A 168 3.62 6.25 -10.80
CA SER A 168 2.61 6.10 -9.74
C SER A 168 1.27 6.71 -10.12
N ILE A 169 1.24 7.81 -10.86
CA ILE A 169 0.00 8.45 -11.32
C ILE A 169 -0.75 7.53 -12.30
N ILE A 170 -0.03 6.92 -13.25
CA ILE A 170 -0.63 6.00 -14.22
C ILE A 170 -1.16 4.74 -13.54
N LEU A 171 -0.44 4.26 -12.53
CA LEU A 171 -0.82 3.07 -11.76
C LEU A 171 -1.97 3.33 -10.77
N GLU A 172 -2.43 4.58 -10.58
CA GLU A 172 -3.46 4.91 -9.58
C GLU A 172 -4.79 4.18 -9.83
N ASN A 173 -5.16 3.99 -11.11
CA ASN A 173 -6.43 3.35 -11.49
C ASN A 173 -6.36 1.83 -11.63
N VAL A 174 -5.16 1.24 -11.58
CA VAL A 174 -4.99 -0.21 -11.70
C VAL A 174 -5.55 -0.92 -10.46
N LYS A 175 -6.45 -1.89 -10.63
CA LYS A 175 -6.96 -2.70 -9.52
C LYS A 175 -6.55 -4.17 -9.65
N SER A 176 -6.51 -4.70 -10.88
CA SER A 176 -6.22 -6.11 -11.16
C SER A 176 -5.17 -6.30 -12.27
N ASN A 177 -4.73 -7.56 -12.47
CA ASN A 177 -3.72 -7.90 -13.49
C ASN A 177 -4.23 -7.77 -14.93
N GLU A 178 -5.55 -7.77 -15.12
CA GLU A 178 -6.19 -7.56 -16.42
C GLU A 178 -6.09 -6.08 -16.82
N ASP A 179 -6.42 -5.16 -15.90
CA ASP A 179 -6.20 -3.72 -16.09
C ASP A 179 -4.74 -3.38 -16.38
N LEU A 180 -3.81 -4.15 -15.81
CA LEU A 180 -2.38 -3.99 -16.09
C LEU A 180 -2.03 -4.29 -17.54
N GLN A 181 -2.68 -5.27 -18.17
CA GLN A 181 -2.41 -5.58 -19.58
C GLN A 181 -2.85 -4.45 -20.51
N GLU A 182 -3.91 -3.73 -20.16
CA GLU A 182 -4.39 -2.57 -20.95
C GLU A 182 -3.54 -1.32 -20.71
N ILE A 183 -3.08 -1.11 -19.47
CA ILE A 183 -2.36 0.10 -19.06
C ILE A 183 -0.85 0.01 -19.35
N ILE A 184 -0.30 -1.19 -19.59
CA ILE A 184 1.14 -1.36 -19.75
C ILE A 184 1.71 -0.69 -21.00
N GLU A 185 0.91 -0.59 -22.07
CA GLU A 185 1.31 0.16 -23.26
C GLU A 185 1.40 1.66 -22.97
N ASN A 186 0.46 2.19 -22.18
CA ASN A 186 0.49 3.58 -21.72
C ASN A 186 1.68 3.83 -20.78
N LEU A 187 2.01 2.86 -19.92
CA LEU A 187 3.19 2.91 -19.05
C LEU A 187 4.49 2.94 -19.87
N TRP A 188 4.57 2.12 -20.93
CA TRP A 188 5.69 2.16 -21.89
C TRP A 188 5.80 3.53 -22.57
N LEU A 189 4.69 4.07 -23.08
CA LEU A 189 4.69 5.37 -23.77
C LEU A 189 5.12 6.52 -22.86
N GLN A 190 4.70 6.49 -21.58
CA GLN A 190 5.13 7.51 -20.62
C GLN A 190 6.60 7.37 -20.26
N ILE A 191 7.08 6.14 -20.01
CA ILE A 191 8.50 5.91 -19.74
C ILE A 191 9.33 6.35 -20.95
N LYS A 192 8.92 6.03 -22.18
CA LYS A 192 9.58 6.50 -23.40
C LYS A 192 9.62 8.02 -23.50
N THR A 193 8.52 8.71 -23.20
CA THR A 193 8.44 10.17 -23.26
C THR A 193 9.30 10.83 -22.18
N SER A 194 9.26 10.31 -20.96
CA SER A 194 10.08 10.76 -19.82
C SER A 194 11.58 10.52 -20.07
N VAL A 195 11.93 9.35 -20.63
CA VAL A 195 13.29 9.04 -21.06
C VAL A 195 13.73 9.99 -22.19
N ALA A 196 12.88 10.24 -23.18
CA ALA A 196 13.18 11.14 -24.30
C ALA A 196 13.40 12.60 -23.86
N THR A 197 12.56 13.13 -22.96
CA THR A 197 12.75 14.49 -22.41
C THR A 197 14.03 14.60 -21.57
N HIS A 198 14.37 13.57 -20.80
CA HIS A 198 15.62 13.51 -20.05
C HIS A 198 16.87 13.35 -20.93
N LEU A 199 16.75 12.65 -22.06
CA LEU A 199 17.81 12.48 -23.06
C LEU A 199 18.05 13.76 -23.86
N LEU A 200 17.00 14.48 -24.26
CA LEU A 200 17.08 15.79 -24.92
C LEU A 200 17.79 16.82 -24.04
N THR A 201 17.57 16.76 -22.72
CA THR A 201 18.25 17.65 -21.76
C THR A 201 19.76 17.35 -21.63
N SER A 202 20.20 16.15 -22.03
CA SER A 202 21.58 15.67 -21.84
C SER A 202 22.32 15.36 -23.16
N ASN A 203 21.76 15.74 -24.33
CA ASN A 203 22.36 15.53 -25.67
C ASN A 203 22.76 14.07 -25.99
N ALA A 204 22.02 13.09 -25.47
CA ALA A 204 22.23 11.67 -25.77
C ALA A 204 21.05 11.10 -26.55
N VAL A 205 21.31 10.14 -27.44
CA VAL A 205 20.29 9.42 -28.24
C VAL A 205 20.21 7.98 -27.73
N MET A 206 19.01 7.45 -27.53
CA MET A 206 18.82 6.03 -27.26
C MET A 206 19.12 5.22 -28.53
N ASP A 207 19.83 4.11 -28.37
CA ASP A 207 20.01 3.14 -29.44
C ASP A 207 18.71 2.34 -29.65
N ASP A 208 18.31 2.12 -30.90
CA ASP A 208 17.01 1.53 -31.29
C ASP A 208 16.86 0.09 -30.76
N LEU A 209 17.99 -0.63 -30.63
CA LEU A 209 18.08 -1.95 -30.00
C LEU A 209 17.79 -1.92 -28.49
N THR A 210 18.27 -0.89 -27.79
CA THR A 210 17.99 -0.72 -26.35
C THR A 210 16.52 -0.38 -26.13
N GLU A 211 15.92 0.44 -27.01
CA GLU A 211 14.51 0.80 -26.96
C GLU A 211 13.59 -0.42 -27.14
N GLN A 212 13.89 -1.30 -28.11
CA GLN A 212 13.13 -2.53 -28.32
C GLN A 212 13.30 -3.53 -27.18
N THR A 213 14.50 -3.60 -26.59
CA THR A 213 14.75 -4.43 -25.39
C THR A 213 13.99 -3.90 -24.17
N PHE A 214 13.89 -2.56 -24.02
CA PHE A 214 13.08 -1.96 -22.96
C PHE A 214 11.59 -2.19 -23.15
N LYS A 215 11.09 -2.03 -24.38
CA LYS A 215 9.68 -2.29 -24.71
C LYS A 215 9.30 -3.73 -24.38
N THR A 216 10.14 -4.69 -24.76
CA THR A 216 9.88 -6.11 -24.47
C THR A 216 9.95 -6.40 -22.97
N GLN A 217 10.90 -5.83 -22.23
CA GLN A 217 10.97 -5.99 -20.77
C GLN A 217 9.78 -5.37 -20.02
N ILE A 218 9.32 -4.19 -20.45
CA ILE A 218 8.16 -3.52 -19.85
C ILE A 218 6.88 -4.28 -20.17
N LEU A 219 6.69 -4.73 -21.41
CA LEU A 219 5.54 -5.59 -21.77
C LEU A 219 5.55 -6.92 -20.99
N LEU A 220 6.71 -7.45 -20.64
CA LEU A 220 6.83 -8.64 -19.79
C LEU A 220 6.39 -8.41 -18.35
N LEU A 221 6.42 -7.16 -17.82
CA LEU A 221 5.93 -6.85 -16.47
C LEU A 221 4.43 -7.10 -16.29
N ALA A 222 3.65 -7.09 -17.38
CA ALA A 222 2.23 -7.45 -17.35
C ALA A 222 2.03 -8.91 -16.93
N LYS A 223 3.01 -9.78 -17.20
CA LYS A 223 2.97 -11.18 -16.79
C LYS A 223 3.48 -11.32 -15.35
N LYS A 224 2.74 -12.08 -14.53
CA LYS A 224 3.09 -12.41 -13.14
C LYS A 224 4.48 -13.09 -13.05
N ASP A 225 4.86 -13.83 -14.08
CA ASP A 225 6.10 -14.63 -14.12
C ASP A 225 7.35 -13.85 -14.56
N SER A 226 7.28 -12.52 -14.74
CA SER A 226 8.48 -11.78 -15.08
C SER A 226 9.50 -11.86 -13.93
N PRO A 227 10.77 -12.22 -14.21
CA PRO A 227 11.77 -12.44 -13.17
C PRO A 227 12.03 -11.17 -12.35
N ILE A 228 11.96 -10.00 -13.00
CA ILE A 228 12.13 -8.70 -12.35
C ILE A 228 10.98 -8.41 -11.38
N ARG A 229 9.73 -8.70 -11.77
CA ARG A 229 8.56 -8.54 -10.90
C ARG A 229 8.60 -9.50 -9.73
N SER A 230 8.90 -10.78 -9.97
CA SER A 230 9.01 -11.79 -8.91
C SER A 230 10.10 -11.43 -7.90
N LEU A 231 11.27 -10.97 -8.36
CA LEU A 231 12.35 -10.50 -7.48
C LEU A 231 11.94 -9.28 -6.65
N MET A 232 11.28 -8.30 -7.27
CA MET A 232 10.82 -7.11 -6.54
C MET A 232 9.69 -7.43 -5.55
N CYS A 233 8.77 -8.32 -5.91
CA CYS A 233 7.73 -8.80 -5.00
C CYS A 233 8.36 -9.52 -3.80
N LYS A 234 9.28 -10.46 -4.02
CA LYS A 234 10.03 -11.13 -2.95
C LYS A 234 10.79 -10.16 -2.07
N TYR A 235 11.43 -9.15 -2.66
CA TYR A 235 12.12 -8.12 -1.88
C TYR A 235 11.17 -7.32 -0.99
N ILE A 236 9.99 -6.96 -1.50
CA ILE A 236 8.97 -6.22 -0.73
C ILE A 236 8.41 -7.09 0.40
N TYR A 237 8.18 -8.38 0.15
CA TYR A 237 7.64 -9.31 1.15
C TYR A 237 8.66 -9.74 2.21
N THR A 238 9.95 -9.81 1.88
CA THR A 238 11.02 -10.21 2.83
C THR A 238 11.54 -9.05 3.68
N LYS A 239 11.34 -7.79 3.26
CA LYS A 239 11.77 -6.61 4.01
C LYS A 239 10.76 -6.05 5.00
N THR A 240 9.59 -6.66 5.17
CA THR A 240 8.74 -6.29 6.31
C THR A 240 9.51 -6.60 7.59
N PRO A 241 9.81 -5.59 8.42
CA PRO A 241 10.66 -5.78 9.58
C PRO A 241 10.02 -6.83 10.48
N THR A 242 10.77 -7.89 10.74
CA THR A 242 10.56 -8.74 11.91
C THR A 242 10.56 -7.80 13.13
N PHE A 243 9.37 -7.51 13.64
CA PHE A 243 9.20 -6.85 14.93
C PHE A 243 9.52 -7.83 16.06
#